data_AF-A0A925CU98-F1
#
_entry.id   AF-A0A925CU98-F1
#
_cell.length_a   1.000
_cell.length_b   1.000
_cell.length_c   1.000
_cell.angle_alpha   90.00
_cell.angle_beta   90.00
_cell.angle_gamma   90.00
#
_symmetry.space_group_name_H-M   'P 1'
#
loop_
_entity.id
_entity.type
_entity.pdbx_description
1 polymer ?
#
loop_
_entity_poly.entity_id
_entity_poly.type
_entity_poly.pdbx_seq_one_letter_code
_entity_poly.pdbx_strand_id
1 'polypeptide(L)'
;MPDSPVRVPVRWLMREGTGAVQYRAIVELGKLKPASDVQPVTFVQASALKCAVTMHLDGTWGGRLFPLPGASPHTATFSAFRHLLECGWDRESPPLAISRRFLFRLLAMDEEPTMLYELAETAGGSKELAKRLRANIRVEAAALLAQAGYERDPRVRGAAIRATQRVMDYLRSPLASKPWIRVGNKQVLASEAAPPTMSFLRMAAFMPELRTEYHMGMELLGKHLMQPEPRQEPVQQIEGQLVPVPNAVLGDRLPHRNALEADVPAALHWLEIMVRLGVFRRHEPWIKMFERFVESADRYGVWHPMKGDAMPATTAADLIGWFPLEDASTEGERRWSDVTLRVSLIAKLIGRDLNLV
;
A
#
# COMPACT_ATOMS: atom_id res chain seq x y z
N MET A 1 -20.01 -15.09 6.07
CA MET A 1 -19.76 -13.67 6.41
C MET A 1 -21.09 -13.10 6.89
N PRO A 2 -21.11 -12.05 7.73
CA PRO A 2 -22.37 -11.36 7.96
C PRO A 2 -22.85 -10.76 6.63
N ASP A 3 -23.98 -11.27 6.15
CA ASP A 3 -24.62 -10.83 4.90
C ASP A 3 -25.36 -9.50 5.06
N SER A 4 -25.19 -8.81 6.20
CA SER A 4 -25.85 -7.54 6.43
C SER A 4 -25.28 -6.46 5.51
N PRO A 5 -26.15 -5.58 4.96
CA PRO A 5 -25.69 -4.46 4.14
C PRO A 5 -24.88 -3.47 4.98
N VAL A 6 -23.82 -2.91 4.39
CA VAL A 6 -23.01 -1.86 5.01
C VAL A 6 -23.58 -0.51 4.61
N ARG A 7 -23.90 0.34 5.60
CA ARG A 7 -24.35 1.71 5.34
C ARG A 7 -23.16 2.56 4.86
N VAL A 8 -23.35 3.26 3.76
CA VAL A 8 -22.35 4.17 3.20
C VAL A 8 -22.94 5.59 3.23
N PRO A 9 -22.40 6.50 4.04
CA PRO A 9 -22.96 7.83 4.24
C PRO A 9 -22.56 8.77 3.10
N VAL A 10 -23.04 8.50 1.88
CA VAL A 10 -22.61 9.22 0.67
C VAL A 10 -22.90 10.71 0.78
N ARG A 11 -24.07 11.10 1.29
CA ARG A 11 -24.41 12.53 1.46
C ARG A 11 -23.47 13.25 2.40
N TRP A 12 -23.07 12.57 3.49
CA TRP A 12 -22.12 13.11 4.45
C TRP A 12 -20.71 13.17 3.86
N LEU A 13 -20.26 12.13 3.14
CA LEU A 13 -18.97 12.14 2.43
C LEU A 13 -18.89 13.26 1.39
N MET A 14 -20.01 13.59 0.74
CA MET A 14 -20.09 14.71 -0.19
C MET A 14 -20.00 16.08 0.49
N ARG A 15 -20.43 16.19 1.76
CA ARG A 15 -20.43 17.45 2.51
C ARG A 15 -19.13 17.66 3.27
N GLU A 16 -18.69 16.65 4.02
CA GLU A 16 -17.53 16.72 4.91
C GLU A 16 -16.23 16.26 4.24
N GLY A 17 -16.32 15.38 3.25
CA GLY A 17 -15.15 14.80 2.59
C GLY A 17 -14.35 15.81 1.78
N THR A 18 -13.07 15.48 1.61
CA THR A 18 -12.11 16.19 0.74
C THR A 18 -12.46 15.96 -0.73
N GLY A 19 -11.87 16.71 -1.67
CA GLY A 19 -12.09 16.49 -3.11
C GLY A 19 -11.85 15.04 -3.53
N ALA A 20 -10.78 14.41 -3.06
CA ALA A 20 -10.51 12.99 -3.27
C ALA A 20 -11.59 12.08 -2.68
N VAL A 21 -12.02 12.33 -1.43
CA VAL A 21 -13.06 11.53 -0.79
C VAL A 21 -14.37 11.63 -1.57
N GLN A 22 -14.75 12.83 -2.01
CA GLN A 22 -15.94 13.07 -2.82
C GLN A 22 -15.85 12.35 -4.16
N TYR A 23 -14.73 12.50 -4.87
CA TYR A 23 -14.47 11.81 -6.14
C TYR A 23 -14.62 10.29 -5.99
N ARG A 24 -13.95 9.70 -5.00
CA ARG A 24 -13.96 8.25 -4.77
C ARG A 24 -15.32 7.76 -4.29
N ALA A 25 -16.05 8.51 -3.48
CA ALA A 25 -17.42 8.18 -3.12
C ALA A 25 -18.33 8.10 -4.36
N ILE A 26 -18.17 9.03 -5.31
CA ILE A 26 -18.96 9.05 -6.54
C ILE A 26 -18.55 7.93 -7.50
N VAL A 27 -17.24 7.77 -7.77
CA VAL A 27 -16.72 6.87 -8.81
C VAL A 27 -16.59 5.44 -8.30
N GLU A 28 -15.98 5.26 -7.12
CA GLU A 28 -15.64 3.93 -6.59
C GLU A 28 -16.78 3.32 -5.77
N LEU A 29 -17.55 4.08 -4.99
CA LEU A 29 -18.61 3.51 -4.15
C LEU A 29 -19.95 3.48 -4.90
N GLY A 30 -20.52 4.65 -5.19
CA GLY A 30 -21.87 4.77 -5.73
C GLY A 30 -21.98 4.61 -7.25
N LYS A 31 -20.86 4.72 -8.00
CA LYS A 31 -20.86 4.79 -9.48
C LYS A 31 -21.90 5.77 -10.01
N LEU A 32 -22.08 6.91 -9.33
CA LEU A 32 -23.18 7.84 -9.57
C LEU A 32 -22.98 8.66 -10.85
N LYS A 33 -21.72 8.87 -11.24
CA LYS A 33 -21.33 9.62 -12.43
C LYS A 33 -20.07 8.99 -13.07
N PRO A 34 -19.86 9.19 -14.37
CA PRO A 34 -18.57 8.92 -15.01
C PRO A 34 -17.43 9.69 -14.33
N ALA A 35 -16.23 9.09 -14.28
CA ALA A 35 -15.06 9.71 -13.67
C ALA A 35 -14.69 11.06 -14.32
N SER A 36 -14.86 11.18 -15.64
CA SER A 36 -14.60 12.40 -16.41
C SER A 36 -15.37 13.62 -15.89
N ASP A 37 -16.60 13.40 -15.42
CA ASP A 37 -17.52 14.48 -15.07
C ASP A 37 -17.24 15.04 -13.68
N VAL A 38 -16.55 14.27 -12.84
CA VAL A 38 -16.22 14.62 -11.46
C VAL A 38 -14.74 14.88 -11.24
N GLN A 39 -13.89 14.52 -12.19
CA GLN A 39 -12.45 14.77 -12.18
C GLN A 39 -12.05 16.19 -11.74
N PRO A 40 -12.76 17.28 -12.12
CA PRO A 40 -12.37 18.63 -11.69
C PRO A 40 -12.31 18.82 -10.16
N VAL A 41 -13.07 18.05 -9.38
CA VAL A 41 -13.05 18.13 -7.91
C VAL A 41 -11.71 17.68 -7.31
N THR A 42 -10.94 16.86 -8.03
CA THR A 42 -9.62 16.39 -7.57
C THR A 42 -8.53 17.43 -7.77
N PHE A 43 -8.74 18.39 -8.68
CA PHE A 43 -7.75 19.42 -9.01
C PHE A 43 -7.76 20.60 -8.04
N VAL A 44 -8.77 20.72 -7.18
CA VAL A 44 -8.84 21.78 -6.16
C VAL A 44 -8.24 21.34 -4.81
N GLN A 45 -7.78 20.10 -4.72
CA GLN A 45 -7.23 19.56 -3.47
C GLN A 45 -5.79 20.03 -3.23
N ALA A 46 -5.58 20.69 -2.09
CA ALA A 46 -4.32 21.35 -1.78
C ALA A 46 -3.11 20.39 -1.74
N SER A 47 -3.25 19.23 -1.11
CA SER A 47 -2.16 18.24 -0.98
C SER A 47 -1.74 17.65 -2.34
N ALA A 48 -2.72 17.37 -3.21
CA ALA A 48 -2.49 16.89 -4.57
C ALA A 48 -1.85 17.98 -5.46
N LEU A 49 -2.36 19.22 -5.38
CA LEU A 49 -1.76 20.37 -6.06
C LEU A 49 -0.32 20.59 -5.61
N LYS A 50 -0.03 20.47 -4.31
CA LYS A 50 1.33 20.57 -3.78
C LYS A 50 2.25 19.52 -4.39
N CYS A 51 1.79 18.28 -4.54
CA CYS A 51 2.53 17.27 -5.30
C CYS A 51 2.75 17.73 -6.75
N ALA A 52 1.71 18.15 -7.46
CA ALA A 52 1.83 18.57 -8.86
C ALA A 52 2.85 19.70 -9.08
N VAL A 53 2.84 20.73 -8.23
CA VAL A 53 3.69 21.94 -8.42
C VAL A 53 5.13 21.78 -7.92
N THR A 54 5.39 20.82 -7.03
CA THR A 54 6.74 20.55 -6.49
C THR A 54 7.51 19.49 -7.27
N MET A 55 6.90 18.91 -8.30
CA MET A 55 7.54 17.92 -9.16
C MET A 55 8.73 18.55 -9.91
N HIS A 56 9.85 17.84 -9.92
CA HIS A 56 11.00 18.21 -10.74
C HIS A 56 10.71 17.95 -12.23
N LEU A 57 11.47 18.59 -13.12
CA LEU A 57 11.30 18.45 -14.57
C LEU A 57 11.50 17.02 -15.09
N ASP A 58 12.25 16.19 -14.35
CA ASP A 58 12.48 14.78 -14.66
C ASP A 58 11.34 13.85 -14.20
N GLY A 59 10.29 14.39 -13.58
CA GLY A 59 9.15 13.63 -13.07
C GLY A 59 9.36 12.99 -11.70
N THR A 60 10.37 13.45 -10.95
CA THR A 60 10.66 12.98 -9.58
C THR A 60 10.27 14.02 -8.53
N TRP A 61 10.30 13.61 -7.26
CA TRP A 61 10.02 14.46 -6.10
C TRP A 61 11.10 14.34 -5.02
N GLY A 62 11.44 15.48 -4.42
CA GLY A 62 12.21 15.55 -3.17
C GLY A 62 13.61 14.92 -3.22
N GLY A 63 14.14 14.64 -4.43
CA GLY A 63 15.44 14.01 -4.61
C GLY A 63 15.55 12.59 -4.02
N ARG A 64 14.42 11.88 -3.81
CA ARG A 64 14.40 10.55 -3.21
C ARG A 64 13.24 9.69 -3.69
N LEU A 65 13.36 8.38 -3.51
CA LEU A 65 12.34 7.42 -3.93
C LEU A 65 11.32 7.14 -2.83
N PHE A 66 11.79 6.77 -1.64
CA PHE A 66 10.98 6.38 -0.51
C PHE A 66 10.75 7.55 0.46
N PRO A 67 9.55 7.65 1.05
CA PRO A 67 9.24 8.69 2.03
C PRO A 67 9.90 8.41 3.39
N LEU A 68 10.09 9.48 4.17
CA LEU A 68 10.48 9.39 5.57
C LEU A 68 9.24 9.35 6.48
N PRO A 69 9.29 8.68 7.65
CA PRO A 69 8.19 8.71 8.61
C PRO A 69 7.75 10.14 8.94
N GLY A 70 6.43 10.39 8.90
CA GLY A 70 5.84 11.70 9.19
C GLY A 70 6.04 12.78 8.13
N ALA A 71 6.68 12.47 6.99
CA ALA A 71 6.87 13.43 5.91
C ALA A 71 5.60 13.60 5.06
N SER A 72 5.47 14.75 4.40
CA SER A 72 4.40 14.98 3.44
C SER A 72 4.62 14.19 2.14
N PRO A 73 3.56 13.81 1.39
CA PRO A 73 3.71 12.95 0.21
C PRO A 73 4.66 13.47 -0.87
N HIS A 74 4.68 14.79 -1.10
CA HIS A 74 5.50 15.44 -2.12
C HIS A 74 7.02 15.45 -1.83
N THR A 75 7.47 14.92 -0.70
CA THR A 75 8.90 14.85 -0.37
C THR A 75 9.60 13.61 -0.92
N ALA A 76 8.86 12.68 -1.54
CA ALA A 76 9.43 11.49 -2.15
C ALA A 76 8.62 11.03 -3.35
N THR A 77 9.30 10.45 -4.34
CA THR A 77 8.71 10.12 -5.64
C THR A 77 7.58 9.09 -5.54
N PHE A 78 7.77 8.01 -4.77
CA PHE A 78 6.76 6.96 -4.67
C PHE A 78 5.50 7.40 -3.90
N SER A 79 5.68 8.17 -2.82
CA SER A 79 4.54 8.70 -2.07
C SER A 79 3.78 9.77 -2.84
N ALA A 80 4.47 10.67 -3.57
CA ALA A 80 3.82 11.71 -4.37
C ALA A 80 2.99 11.11 -5.51
N PHE A 81 3.57 10.15 -6.25
CA PHE A 81 2.87 9.45 -7.32
C PHE A 81 1.63 8.70 -6.79
N ARG A 82 1.79 7.95 -5.69
CA ARG A 82 0.66 7.28 -5.03
C ARG A 82 -0.41 8.27 -4.59
N HIS A 83 0.00 9.39 -4.01
CA HIS A 83 -0.93 10.38 -3.51
C HIS A 83 -1.80 10.98 -4.60
N LEU A 84 -1.21 11.32 -5.74
CA LEU A 84 -1.96 11.81 -6.89
C LEU A 84 -3.00 10.77 -7.36
N LEU A 85 -2.62 9.48 -7.44
CA LEU A 85 -3.56 8.40 -7.79
C LEU A 85 -4.69 8.26 -6.76
N GLU A 86 -4.35 8.24 -5.48
CA GLU A 86 -5.32 8.11 -4.39
C GLU A 86 -6.22 9.34 -4.25
N CYS A 87 -5.76 10.50 -4.73
CA CYS A 87 -6.57 11.71 -4.87
C CYS A 87 -7.48 11.68 -6.11
N GLY A 88 -7.42 10.62 -6.91
CA GLY A 88 -8.25 10.41 -8.08
C GLY A 88 -7.71 11.07 -9.35
N TRP A 89 -6.45 11.53 -9.39
CA TRP A 89 -5.88 12.09 -10.62
C TRP A 89 -5.74 11.01 -11.68
N ASP A 90 -6.20 11.31 -12.90
CA ASP A 90 -6.08 10.39 -14.03
C ASP A 90 -4.60 10.18 -14.39
N ARG A 91 -4.24 8.97 -14.84
CA ARG A 91 -2.87 8.60 -15.19
C ARG A 91 -2.27 9.41 -16.35
N GLU A 92 -3.10 10.02 -17.18
CA GLU A 92 -2.67 10.93 -18.25
C GLU A 92 -2.60 12.39 -17.79
N SER A 93 -2.95 12.69 -16.54
CA SER A 93 -2.71 14.01 -15.93
C SER A 93 -1.21 14.34 -15.99
N PRO A 94 -0.81 15.59 -16.28
CA PRO A 94 0.58 15.91 -16.61
C PRO A 94 1.62 15.42 -15.59
N PRO A 95 1.44 15.57 -14.25
CA PRO A 95 2.42 15.07 -13.28
C PRO A 95 2.61 13.55 -13.33
N LEU A 96 1.50 12.80 -13.44
CA LEU A 96 1.52 11.34 -13.52
C LEU A 96 2.09 10.86 -14.87
N ALA A 97 1.72 11.52 -15.97
CA ALA A 97 2.20 11.18 -17.31
C ALA A 97 3.71 11.37 -17.49
N ILE A 98 4.28 12.42 -16.86
CA ILE A 98 5.72 12.69 -16.85
C ILE A 98 6.43 11.69 -15.94
N SER A 99 6.00 11.56 -14.68
CA SER A 99 6.62 10.64 -13.71
C SER A 99 6.55 9.16 -14.14
N ARG A 100 5.50 8.77 -14.86
CA ARG A 100 5.37 7.43 -15.48
C ARG A 100 6.61 7.04 -16.29
N ARG A 101 7.22 7.99 -17.02
CA ARG A 101 8.43 7.72 -17.82
C ARG A 101 9.60 7.34 -16.92
N PHE A 102 9.76 8.06 -15.82
CA PHE A 102 10.76 7.75 -14.80
C PHE A 102 10.54 6.38 -14.17
N LEU A 103 9.29 6.05 -13.76
CA LEU A 103 8.97 4.74 -13.20
C LEU A 103 9.27 3.59 -14.18
N PHE A 104 8.97 3.77 -15.47
CA PHE A 104 9.35 2.77 -16.49
C PHE A 104 10.86 2.63 -16.66
N ARG A 105 11.63 3.71 -16.50
CA ARG A 105 13.10 3.65 -16.51
C ARG A 105 13.62 2.79 -15.36
N LEU A 106 13.04 2.88 -14.16
CA LEU A 106 13.40 2.00 -13.05
C LEU A 106 13.21 0.51 -13.40
N LEU A 107 12.17 0.19 -14.16
CA LEU A 107 11.89 -1.19 -14.61
C LEU A 107 12.80 -1.68 -15.74
N ALA A 108 13.46 -0.77 -16.47
CA ALA A 108 14.32 -1.09 -17.61
C ALA A 108 15.66 -1.75 -17.23
N MET A 109 15.83 -2.14 -15.96
CA MET A 109 17.05 -2.76 -15.42
C MET A 109 18.29 -1.87 -15.54
N ASP A 110 18.12 -0.55 -15.60
CA ASP A 110 19.20 0.42 -15.55
C ASP A 110 20.06 0.20 -14.29
N GLU A 111 21.37 0.08 -14.48
CA GLU A 111 22.36 -0.17 -13.41
C GLU A 111 23.17 1.09 -13.07
N GLU A 112 22.79 2.26 -13.62
CA GLU A 112 23.42 3.53 -13.25
C GLU A 112 23.43 3.69 -11.71
N PRO A 113 24.58 4.04 -11.09
CA PRO A 113 24.67 4.17 -9.63
C PRO A 113 23.71 5.21 -9.04
N THR A 114 23.43 6.27 -9.78
CA THR A 114 22.53 7.37 -9.39
C THR A 114 21.08 6.91 -9.20
N MET A 115 20.68 5.83 -9.87
CA MET A 115 19.32 5.27 -9.81
C MET A 115 19.01 4.51 -8.50
N LEU A 116 19.98 4.42 -7.59
CA LEU A 116 19.75 3.97 -6.21
C LEU A 116 19.30 5.11 -5.28
N TYR A 117 19.46 6.37 -5.67
CA TYR A 117 19.10 7.54 -4.85
C TYR A 117 19.62 7.42 -3.41
N GLU A 118 18.76 7.60 -2.40
CA GLU A 118 19.10 7.53 -0.98
C GLU A 118 19.64 6.16 -0.56
N LEU A 119 19.38 5.12 -1.34
CA LEU A 119 19.81 3.75 -1.05
C LEU A 119 21.24 3.48 -1.53
N ALA A 120 21.88 4.42 -2.26
CA ALA A 120 23.27 4.30 -2.68
C ALA A 120 24.23 4.28 -1.46
N GLU A 121 23.97 5.12 -0.46
CA GLU A 121 24.75 5.14 0.78
C GLU A 121 24.60 3.83 1.55
N THR A 122 23.37 3.30 1.61
CA THR A 122 23.09 2.00 2.25
C THR A 122 23.78 0.85 1.52
N ALA A 123 23.82 0.88 0.18
CA ALA A 123 24.53 -0.11 -0.60
C ALA A 123 26.05 -0.05 -0.37
N GLY A 124 26.60 1.15 -0.16
CA GLY A 124 28.03 1.38 -0.05
C GLY A 124 28.78 0.76 -1.23
N GLY A 125 29.77 -0.09 -0.93
CA GLY A 125 30.52 -0.85 -1.93
C GLY A 125 29.92 -2.23 -2.28
N SER A 126 28.84 -2.66 -1.62
CA SER A 126 28.28 -4.00 -1.80
C SER A 126 27.46 -4.11 -3.08
N LYS A 127 27.96 -4.89 -4.04
CA LYS A 127 27.28 -5.14 -5.32
C LYS A 127 26.01 -5.96 -5.13
N GLU A 128 26.03 -6.95 -4.24
CA GLU A 128 24.85 -7.78 -3.98
C GLU A 128 23.74 -6.99 -3.27
N LEU A 129 24.09 -6.14 -2.29
CA LEU A 129 23.12 -5.27 -1.66
C LEU A 129 22.53 -4.26 -2.65
N ALA A 130 23.36 -3.63 -3.48
CA ALA A 130 22.89 -2.75 -4.55
C ALA A 130 21.90 -3.44 -5.49
N LYS A 131 22.17 -4.68 -5.89
CA LYS A 131 21.28 -5.49 -6.75
C LYS A 131 19.93 -5.76 -6.08
N ARG A 132 19.92 -6.04 -4.77
CA ARG A 132 18.70 -6.27 -3.97
C ARG A 132 17.88 -4.99 -3.80
N LEU A 133 18.52 -3.88 -3.47
CA LEU A 133 17.85 -2.58 -3.33
C LEU A 133 17.20 -2.16 -4.66
N ARG A 134 17.89 -2.35 -5.79
CA ARG A 134 17.29 -2.14 -7.12
C ARG A 134 16.09 -3.05 -7.39
N ALA A 135 16.14 -4.31 -6.95
CA ALA A 135 14.99 -5.21 -7.07
C ALA A 135 13.79 -4.69 -6.29
N ASN A 136 14.00 -4.18 -5.06
CA ASN A 136 12.92 -3.61 -4.24
C ASN A 136 12.33 -2.34 -4.87
N ILE A 137 13.19 -1.43 -5.37
CA ILE A 137 12.78 -0.23 -6.12
C ILE A 137 11.89 -0.62 -7.31
N ARG A 138 12.29 -1.65 -8.07
CA ARG A 138 11.52 -2.13 -9.24
C ARG A 138 10.17 -2.69 -8.85
N VAL A 139 10.07 -3.42 -7.73
CA VAL A 139 8.79 -3.94 -7.24
C VAL A 139 7.87 -2.79 -6.82
N GLU A 140 8.39 -1.79 -6.13
CA GLU A 140 7.58 -0.62 -5.73
C GLU A 140 7.13 0.20 -6.95
N ALA A 141 8.01 0.44 -7.92
CA ALA A 141 7.64 1.10 -9.18
C ALA A 141 6.59 0.30 -9.97
N ALA A 142 6.73 -1.04 -10.03
CA ALA A 142 5.75 -1.91 -10.65
C ALA A 142 4.40 -1.87 -9.91
N ALA A 143 4.40 -1.78 -8.58
CA ALA A 143 3.18 -1.65 -7.79
C ALA A 143 2.42 -0.35 -8.12
N LEU A 144 3.13 0.78 -8.20
CA LEU A 144 2.54 2.07 -8.54
C LEU A 144 2.00 2.10 -9.98
N LEU A 145 2.74 1.53 -10.93
CA LEU A 145 2.30 1.43 -12.32
C LEU A 145 1.10 0.49 -12.47
N ALA A 146 1.07 -0.63 -11.74
CA ALA A 146 -0.10 -1.51 -11.70
C ALA A 146 -1.32 -0.80 -11.09
N GLN A 147 -1.13 -0.05 -9.99
CA GLN A 147 -2.20 0.77 -9.40
C GLN A 147 -2.74 1.82 -10.38
N ALA A 148 -1.89 2.38 -11.25
CA ALA A 148 -2.27 3.31 -12.31
C ALA A 148 -2.86 2.64 -13.58
N GLY A 149 -3.07 1.33 -13.58
CA GLY A 149 -3.68 0.60 -14.69
C GLY A 149 -2.72 0.22 -15.83
N TYR A 150 -1.42 0.05 -15.53
CA TYR A 150 -0.40 -0.47 -16.45
C TYR A 150 -0.02 -1.93 -16.16
N GLU A 151 -0.87 -2.69 -15.47
CA GLU A 151 -0.63 -4.09 -15.12
C GLU A 151 -0.40 -5.00 -16.33
N ARG A 152 -0.89 -4.61 -17.51
CA ARG A 152 -0.70 -5.33 -18.77
C ARG A 152 0.54 -4.89 -19.57
N ASP A 153 1.24 -3.84 -19.16
CA ASP A 153 2.46 -3.41 -19.84
C ASP A 153 3.54 -4.50 -19.69
N PRO A 154 4.23 -4.92 -20.77
CA PRO A 154 5.22 -5.99 -20.72
C PRO A 154 6.35 -5.76 -19.70
N ARG A 155 6.73 -4.51 -19.44
CA ARG A 155 7.78 -4.15 -18.47
C ARG A 155 7.30 -4.37 -17.04
N VAL A 156 6.07 -3.96 -16.74
CA VAL A 156 5.42 -4.17 -15.44
C VAL A 156 5.20 -5.67 -15.21
N ARG A 157 4.65 -6.37 -16.20
CA ARG A 157 4.48 -7.83 -16.19
C ARG A 157 5.79 -8.55 -15.94
N GLY A 158 6.85 -8.20 -16.67
CA GLY A 158 8.17 -8.81 -16.50
C GLY A 158 8.76 -8.58 -15.10
N ALA A 159 8.62 -7.37 -14.55
CA ALA A 159 9.05 -7.08 -13.17
C ALA A 159 8.25 -7.90 -12.15
N ALA A 160 6.93 -7.98 -12.33
CA ALA A 160 6.04 -8.72 -11.46
C ALA A 160 6.33 -10.22 -11.46
N ILE A 161 6.51 -10.84 -12.63
CA ILE A 161 6.85 -12.26 -12.77
C ILE A 161 8.15 -12.58 -12.01
N ARG A 162 9.19 -11.75 -12.17
CA ARG A 162 10.47 -11.95 -11.46
C ARG A 162 10.34 -11.83 -9.95
N ALA A 163 9.53 -10.88 -9.48
CA ALA A 163 9.28 -10.68 -8.05
C ALA A 163 8.47 -11.84 -7.47
N THR A 164 7.40 -12.26 -8.17
CA THR A 164 6.58 -13.42 -7.82
C THR A 164 7.43 -14.67 -7.73
N GLN A 165 8.21 -14.99 -8.76
CA GLN A 165 9.06 -16.19 -8.75
C GLN A 165 9.98 -16.23 -7.53
N ARG A 166 10.65 -15.11 -7.23
CA ARG A 166 11.55 -15.00 -6.06
C ARG A 166 10.84 -15.26 -4.74
N VAL A 167 9.66 -14.66 -4.55
CA VAL A 167 8.86 -14.88 -3.34
C VAL A 167 8.37 -16.32 -3.27
N MET A 168 7.92 -16.90 -4.39
CA MET A 168 7.43 -18.28 -4.41
C MET A 168 8.53 -19.30 -4.15
N ASP A 169 9.75 -19.06 -4.65
CA ASP A 169 10.91 -19.90 -4.35
C ASP A 169 11.24 -19.87 -2.85
N TYR A 170 11.19 -18.69 -2.22
CA TYR A 170 11.29 -18.58 -0.76
C TYR A 170 10.17 -19.34 -0.04
N LEU A 171 8.91 -19.15 -0.44
CA LEU A 171 7.75 -19.76 0.21
C LEU A 171 7.71 -21.29 0.11
N ARG A 172 8.32 -21.86 -0.94
CA ARG A 172 8.49 -23.31 -1.10
C ARG A 172 9.68 -23.85 -0.31
N SER A 173 10.62 -22.99 0.08
CA SER A 173 11.82 -23.39 0.79
C SER A 173 11.56 -23.65 2.28
N PRO A 174 12.43 -24.41 2.97
CA PRO A 174 12.37 -24.55 4.43
C PRO A 174 12.45 -23.21 5.17
N LEU A 175 13.04 -22.18 4.55
CA LEU A 175 13.22 -20.84 5.12
C LEU A 175 11.89 -20.10 5.30
N ALA A 176 10.81 -20.49 4.62
CA ALA A 176 9.49 -19.94 4.89
C ALA A 176 9.03 -20.27 6.33
N SER A 177 9.31 -21.50 6.78
CA SER A 177 8.93 -21.97 8.11
C SER A 177 9.94 -21.60 9.21
N LYS A 178 11.23 -21.57 8.86
CA LYS A 178 12.35 -21.26 9.77
C LYS A 178 13.32 -20.30 9.09
N PRO A 179 12.96 -19.01 8.95
CA PRO A 179 13.78 -18.04 8.22
C PRO A 179 15.04 -17.60 8.98
N TRP A 180 15.10 -17.88 10.29
CA TRP A 180 16.09 -17.33 11.19
C TRP A 180 17.32 -18.22 11.32
N ILE A 181 18.49 -17.62 11.18
CA ILE A 181 19.79 -18.20 11.46
C ILE A 181 20.48 -17.43 12.59
N ARG A 182 21.32 -18.12 13.34
CA ARG A 182 22.12 -17.49 14.40
C ARG A 182 23.42 -16.96 13.83
N VAL A 183 23.64 -15.65 13.95
CA VAL A 183 24.89 -14.98 13.59
C VAL A 183 25.41 -14.25 14.83
N GLY A 184 26.45 -14.82 15.43
CA GLY A 184 26.93 -14.40 16.76
C GLY A 184 25.82 -14.51 17.81
N ASN A 185 25.46 -13.37 18.41
CA ASN A 185 24.41 -13.26 19.43
C ASN A 185 23.06 -12.78 18.87
N LYS A 186 22.91 -12.62 17.55
CA LYS A 186 21.66 -12.19 16.92
C LYS A 186 21.02 -13.32 16.10
N GLN A 187 19.70 -13.33 16.05
CA GLN A 187 18.92 -14.10 15.08
C GLN A 187 18.62 -13.19 13.91
N VAL A 188 18.98 -13.62 12.71
CA VAL A 188 18.84 -12.83 11.47
C VAL A 188 18.24 -13.70 10.38
N LEU A 189 17.60 -13.09 9.39
CA LEU A 189 17.12 -13.79 8.21
C LEU A 189 18.32 -14.34 7.42
N ALA A 190 18.17 -15.57 6.94
CA ALA A 190 19.14 -16.19 6.05
C ALA A 190 19.40 -15.31 4.81
N SER A 191 20.62 -15.36 4.28
CA SER A 191 21.04 -14.47 3.18
C SER A 191 20.19 -14.63 1.92
N GLU A 192 19.72 -15.84 1.67
CA GLU A 192 18.94 -16.28 0.53
C GLU A 192 17.43 -16.15 0.78
N ALA A 193 17.00 -15.80 2.01
CA ALA A 193 15.61 -15.54 2.30
C ALA A 193 15.09 -14.36 1.47
N ALA A 194 13.95 -14.55 0.81
CA ALA A 194 13.28 -13.52 0.04
C ALA A 194 11.79 -13.47 0.41
N PRO A 195 11.47 -13.12 1.67
CA PRO A 195 10.09 -13.00 2.11
C PRO A 195 9.34 -11.97 1.27
N PRO A 196 8.00 -12.10 1.16
CA PRO A 196 7.19 -11.07 0.54
C PRO A 196 7.43 -9.73 1.24
N THR A 197 7.41 -8.63 0.49
CA THR A 197 7.47 -7.27 1.03
C THR A 197 6.13 -6.58 0.85
N MET A 198 5.87 -5.49 1.56
CA MET A 198 4.64 -4.73 1.34
C MET A 198 4.50 -4.23 -0.11
N SER A 199 5.61 -3.81 -0.72
CA SER A 199 5.68 -3.46 -2.14
C SER A 199 5.22 -4.60 -3.05
N PHE A 200 5.67 -5.82 -2.76
CA PHE A 200 5.24 -7.01 -3.51
C PHE A 200 3.75 -7.30 -3.31
N LEU A 201 3.25 -7.20 -2.08
CA LEU A 201 1.83 -7.42 -1.81
C LEU A 201 0.94 -6.37 -2.51
N ARG A 202 1.35 -5.09 -2.51
CA ARG A 202 0.67 -4.03 -3.26
C ARG A 202 0.67 -4.31 -4.76
N MET A 203 1.83 -4.67 -5.32
CA MET A 203 1.92 -5.05 -6.74
C MET A 203 0.97 -6.19 -7.08
N ALA A 204 1.00 -7.29 -6.32
CA ALA A 204 0.13 -8.44 -6.56
C ALA A 204 -1.37 -8.11 -6.35
N ALA A 205 -1.70 -7.22 -5.42
CA ALA A 205 -3.07 -6.76 -5.17
C ALA A 205 -3.67 -5.98 -6.35
N PHE A 206 -2.86 -5.25 -7.12
CA PHE A 206 -3.28 -4.53 -8.33
C PHE A 206 -3.05 -5.31 -9.63
N MET A 207 -2.63 -6.59 -9.55
CA MET A 207 -2.40 -7.46 -10.71
C MET A 207 -3.16 -8.78 -10.53
N PRO A 208 -4.51 -8.76 -10.64
CA PRO A 208 -5.33 -9.91 -10.31
C PRO A 208 -5.05 -11.16 -11.16
N GLU A 209 -4.52 -11.00 -12.38
CA GLU A 209 -4.13 -12.08 -13.29
C GLU A 209 -3.06 -13.00 -12.69
N LEU A 210 -2.18 -12.44 -11.83
CA LEU A 210 -1.17 -13.25 -11.13
C LEU A 210 -1.79 -14.33 -10.25
N ARG A 211 -3.03 -14.13 -9.76
CA ARG A 211 -3.74 -15.14 -8.97
C ARG A 211 -4.12 -16.37 -9.78
N THR A 212 -4.49 -16.16 -11.04
CA THR A 212 -4.82 -17.26 -11.95
C THR A 212 -3.55 -17.95 -12.44
N GLU A 213 -2.54 -17.17 -12.82
CA GLU A 213 -1.28 -17.68 -13.38
C GLU A 213 -0.41 -18.40 -12.34
N TYR A 214 -0.40 -17.92 -11.09
CA TYR A 214 0.44 -18.45 -10.00
C TYR A 214 -0.42 -19.00 -8.85
N HIS A 215 -1.53 -19.66 -9.15
CA HIS A 215 -2.50 -20.15 -8.16
C HIS A 215 -1.86 -20.83 -6.94
N MET A 216 -1.02 -21.85 -7.16
CA MET A 216 -0.34 -22.57 -6.05
C MET A 216 0.59 -21.66 -5.24
N GLY A 217 1.28 -20.73 -5.89
CA GLY A 217 2.13 -19.76 -5.21
C GLY A 217 1.31 -18.81 -4.34
N MET A 218 0.18 -18.34 -4.85
CA MET A 218 -0.73 -17.47 -4.10
C MET A 218 -1.40 -18.18 -2.93
N GLU A 219 -1.64 -19.49 -3.03
CA GLU A 219 -2.08 -20.29 -1.88
C GLU A 219 -1.01 -20.37 -0.79
N LEU A 220 0.26 -20.60 -1.15
CA LEU A 220 1.37 -20.58 -0.19
C LEU A 220 1.54 -19.20 0.44
N LEU A 221 1.43 -18.14 -0.35
CA LEU A 221 1.47 -16.76 0.14
C LEU A 221 0.34 -16.51 1.15
N GLY A 222 -0.89 -16.93 0.84
CA GLY A 222 -2.02 -16.82 1.77
C GLY A 222 -1.74 -17.54 3.10
N LYS A 223 -1.23 -18.78 3.04
CA LYS A 223 -0.86 -19.54 4.25
C LYS A 223 0.23 -18.83 5.06
N HIS A 224 1.23 -18.26 4.40
CA HIS A 224 2.31 -17.50 5.04
C HIS A 224 1.77 -16.25 5.75
N LEU A 225 0.91 -15.47 5.08
CA LEU A 225 0.35 -14.23 5.62
C LEU A 225 -0.61 -14.44 6.80
N MET A 226 -1.15 -15.64 6.97
CA MET A 226 -2.05 -15.99 8.09
C MET A 226 -1.30 -16.50 9.33
N GLN A 227 0.01 -16.74 9.22
CA GLN A 227 0.82 -17.14 10.37
C GLN A 227 1.12 -15.93 11.24
N PRO A 228 1.25 -16.07 12.57
CA PRO A 228 1.63 -14.95 13.42
C PRO A 228 2.98 -14.34 13.00
N GLU A 229 3.03 -13.02 12.89
CA GLU A 229 4.29 -12.34 12.58
C GLU A 229 5.31 -12.55 13.73
N PRO A 230 6.56 -12.93 13.42
CA PRO A 230 7.60 -13.06 14.42
C PRO A 230 7.88 -11.73 15.14
N ARG A 231 8.22 -11.80 16.43
CA ARG A 231 8.56 -10.61 17.23
C ARG A 231 9.96 -10.07 16.94
N GLN A 232 10.81 -10.86 16.28
CA GLN A 232 12.17 -10.46 15.93
C GLN A 232 12.14 -9.42 14.83
N GLU A 233 12.93 -8.35 14.99
CA GLU A 233 13.12 -7.38 13.92
C GLU A 233 13.77 -8.05 12.70
N PRO A 234 13.24 -7.84 11.49
CA PRO A 234 13.76 -8.47 10.30
C PRO A 234 15.07 -7.79 9.88
N VAL A 235 16.18 -8.45 10.20
CA VAL A 235 17.54 -8.09 9.78
C VAL A 235 18.07 -9.24 8.95
N GLN A 236 18.71 -8.97 7.81
CA GLN A 236 19.26 -9.98 6.92
C GLN A 236 20.78 -9.88 6.86
N GLN A 237 21.47 -11.02 6.79
CA GLN A 237 22.91 -11.04 6.54
C GLN A 237 23.20 -11.04 5.03
N ILE A 238 23.88 -10.02 4.52
CA ILE A 238 24.26 -9.87 3.12
C ILE A 238 25.75 -9.56 3.06
N GLU A 239 26.54 -10.42 2.40
CA GLU A 239 28.02 -10.29 2.31
C GLU A 239 28.69 -10.05 3.68
N GLY A 240 28.17 -10.68 4.73
CA GLY A 240 28.68 -10.53 6.10
C GLY A 240 28.16 -9.30 6.85
N GLN A 241 27.51 -8.36 6.18
CA GLN A 241 26.87 -7.19 6.79
C GLN A 241 25.45 -7.50 7.26
N LEU A 242 25.04 -6.91 8.39
CA LEU A 242 23.67 -7.02 8.90
C LEU A 242 22.86 -5.83 8.41
N VAL A 243 21.88 -6.09 7.55
CA VAL A 243 21.08 -5.07 6.87
C VAL A 243 19.63 -5.16 7.38
N PRO A 244 19.06 -4.07 7.93
CA PRO A 244 17.64 -4.03 8.26
C PRO A 244 16.76 -4.20 7.01
N VAL A 245 15.73 -5.02 7.10
CA VAL A 245 14.73 -5.22 6.04
C VAL A 245 13.30 -5.00 6.59
N PRO A 246 12.99 -3.79 7.07
CA PRO A 246 11.73 -3.49 7.79
C PRO A 246 10.46 -3.71 6.96
N ASN A 247 10.60 -3.72 5.62
CA ASN A 247 9.48 -3.94 4.71
C ASN A 247 9.17 -5.41 4.45
N ALA A 248 9.94 -6.34 5.02
CA ALA A 248 9.66 -7.77 4.96
C ALA A 248 8.38 -8.11 5.72
N VAL A 249 7.56 -8.96 5.13
CA VAL A 249 6.31 -9.45 5.69
C VAL A 249 6.48 -10.91 6.03
N LEU A 250 6.56 -11.21 7.32
CA LEU A 250 6.85 -12.56 7.83
C LEU A 250 5.62 -13.26 8.39
N GLY A 251 4.45 -12.62 8.33
CA GLY A 251 3.19 -13.16 8.81
C GLY A 251 2.09 -12.09 8.84
N ASP A 252 1.09 -12.34 9.68
CA ASP A 252 -0.06 -11.51 9.94
C ASP A 252 0.33 -10.30 10.79
N ARG A 253 0.28 -9.11 10.16
CA ARG A 253 0.54 -7.83 10.81
C ARG A 253 -0.62 -7.33 11.68
N LEU A 254 -1.77 -8.01 11.65
CA LEU A 254 -2.97 -7.64 12.40
C LEU A 254 -3.45 -8.79 13.31
N PRO A 255 -2.62 -9.29 14.25
CA PRO A 255 -2.92 -10.51 15.01
C PRO A 255 -3.99 -10.31 16.10
N HIS A 256 -4.19 -9.08 16.58
CA HIS A 256 -5.09 -8.79 17.69
C HIS A 256 -5.65 -7.37 17.65
N ARG A 257 -6.73 -7.13 18.41
CA ARG A 257 -7.46 -5.85 18.48
C ARG A 257 -6.56 -4.65 18.77
N ASN A 258 -5.57 -4.79 19.65
CA ASN A 258 -4.68 -3.68 20.00
C ASN A 258 -3.83 -3.21 18.81
N ALA A 259 -3.54 -4.08 17.84
CA ALA A 259 -2.78 -3.72 16.65
C ALA A 259 -3.66 -2.89 15.70
N LEU A 260 -4.96 -3.19 15.63
CA LEU A 260 -5.95 -2.40 14.91
C LEU A 260 -6.09 -1.00 15.49
N GLU A 261 -6.20 -0.88 16.80
CA GLU A 261 -6.37 0.42 17.47
C GLU A 261 -5.09 1.28 17.49
N ALA A 262 -3.91 0.64 17.43
CA ALA A 262 -2.62 1.35 17.47
C ALA A 262 -2.33 2.14 16.19
N ASP A 263 -2.72 1.62 15.02
CA ASP A 263 -2.53 2.27 13.73
C ASP A 263 -3.67 1.88 12.78
N VAL A 264 -4.78 2.64 12.88
CA VAL A 264 -5.98 2.43 12.06
C VAL A 264 -5.68 2.49 10.56
N PRO A 265 -4.91 3.48 10.04
CA PRO A 265 -4.53 3.49 8.62
C PRO A 265 -3.79 2.21 8.19
N ALA A 266 -2.81 1.74 8.97
CA ALA A 266 -2.08 0.51 8.65
C ALA A 266 -2.97 -0.73 8.67
N ALA A 267 -3.89 -0.81 9.63
CA ALA A 267 -4.86 -1.91 9.69
C ALA A 267 -5.78 -1.92 8.47
N LEU A 268 -6.32 -0.77 8.06
CA LEU A 268 -7.16 -0.65 6.87
C LEU A 268 -6.39 -0.98 5.59
N HIS A 269 -5.15 -0.50 5.46
CA HIS A 269 -4.31 -0.83 4.31
C HIS A 269 -4.06 -2.34 4.23
N TRP A 270 -3.71 -2.97 5.35
CA TRP A 270 -3.51 -4.42 5.41
C TRP A 270 -4.76 -5.19 4.97
N LEU A 271 -5.93 -4.85 5.52
CA LEU A 271 -7.20 -5.50 5.17
C LEU A 271 -7.54 -5.30 3.69
N GLU A 272 -7.37 -4.09 3.15
CA GLU A 272 -7.60 -3.81 1.73
C GLU A 272 -6.71 -4.69 0.84
N ILE A 273 -5.42 -4.80 1.16
CA ILE A 273 -4.47 -5.65 0.42
C ILE A 273 -4.86 -7.13 0.52
N MET A 274 -5.22 -7.64 1.70
CA MET A 274 -5.66 -9.03 1.86
C MET A 274 -6.93 -9.35 1.05
N VAL A 275 -7.85 -8.39 0.92
CA VAL A 275 -9.07 -8.52 0.13
C VAL A 275 -8.74 -8.57 -1.36
N ARG A 276 -7.92 -7.64 -1.85
CA ARG A 276 -7.49 -7.58 -3.26
C ARG A 276 -6.70 -8.82 -3.67
N LEU A 277 -5.85 -9.34 -2.79
CA LEU A 277 -5.13 -10.61 -2.99
C LEU A 277 -6.06 -11.83 -3.00
N GLY A 278 -7.30 -11.71 -2.53
CA GLY A 278 -8.28 -12.81 -2.50
C GLY A 278 -8.06 -13.82 -1.37
N VAL A 279 -7.27 -13.46 -0.35
CA VAL A 279 -6.97 -14.32 0.80
C VAL A 279 -7.78 -13.96 2.04
N PHE A 280 -8.38 -12.75 2.08
CA PHE A 280 -9.14 -12.23 3.21
C PHE A 280 -10.17 -13.21 3.78
N ARG A 281 -11.01 -13.81 2.92
CA ARG A 281 -12.13 -14.67 3.34
C ARG A 281 -11.69 -15.97 4.03
N ARG A 282 -10.41 -16.32 3.96
CA ARG A 282 -9.85 -17.58 4.48
C ARG A 282 -9.36 -17.43 5.93
N HIS A 283 -9.33 -16.22 6.48
CA HIS A 283 -8.81 -15.93 7.81
C HIS A 283 -9.85 -15.20 8.67
N GLU A 284 -10.52 -15.96 9.53
CA GLU A 284 -11.56 -15.47 10.45
C GLU A 284 -11.12 -14.24 11.29
N PRO A 285 -9.88 -14.14 11.80
CA PRO A 285 -9.42 -12.95 12.51
C PRO A 285 -9.54 -11.66 11.70
N TRP A 286 -9.17 -11.65 10.41
CA TRP A 286 -9.30 -10.45 9.58
C TRP A 286 -10.75 -10.04 9.35
N ILE A 287 -11.64 -11.02 9.19
CA ILE A 287 -13.09 -10.77 9.10
C ILE A 287 -13.56 -10.07 10.38
N LYS A 288 -13.22 -10.62 11.55
CA LYS A 288 -13.58 -10.01 12.84
C LYS A 288 -12.99 -8.62 13.05
N MET A 289 -11.75 -8.39 12.58
CA MET A 289 -11.14 -7.06 12.62
C MET A 289 -11.87 -6.06 11.71
N PHE A 290 -12.29 -6.50 10.52
CA PHE A 290 -13.08 -5.67 9.63
C PHE A 290 -14.47 -5.35 10.19
N GLU A 291 -15.17 -6.34 10.76
CA GLU A 291 -16.50 -6.10 11.37
C GLU A 291 -16.42 -5.09 12.52
N ARG A 292 -15.31 -5.03 13.26
CA ARG A 292 -15.12 -3.97 14.27
C ARG A 292 -15.12 -2.56 13.67
N PHE A 293 -14.57 -2.38 12.47
CA PHE A 293 -14.66 -1.08 11.78
C PHE A 293 -16.10 -0.77 11.38
N VAL A 294 -16.86 -1.77 10.94
CA VAL A 294 -18.28 -1.59 10.59
C VAL A 294 -19.13 -1.29 11.83
N GLU A 295 -18.89 -1.97 12.95
CA GLU A 295 -19.58 -1.77 14.23
C GLU A 295 -19.23 -0.42 14.90
N SER A 296 -18.05 0.13 14.60
CA SER A 296 -17.64 1.47 15.03
C SER A 296 -18.33 2.61 14.26
N ALA A 297 -19.11 2.29 13.22
CA ALA A 297 -19.88 3.29 12.51
C ALA A 297 -21.16 3.68 13.27
N ASP A 298 -21.54 4.96 13.17
CA ASP A 298 -22.77 5.45 13.74
C ASP A 298 -24.02 4.96 12.96
N ARG A 299 -25.20 5.43 13.35
CA ARG A 299 -26.46 5.06 12.69
C ARG A 299 -26.53 5.49 11.21
N TYR A 300 -25.71 6.45 10.79
CA TYR A 300 -25.63 6.92 9.40
C TYR A 300 -24.53 6.19 8.61
N GLY A 301 -23.67 5.42 9.26
CA GLY A 301 -22.55 4.73 8.64
C GLY A 301 -21.25 5.55 8.65
N VAL A 302 -21.18 6.64 9.44
CA VAL A 302 -19.96 7.41 9.64
C VAL A 302 -19.10 6.70 10.67
N TRP A 303 -17.85 6.39 10.32
CA TRP A 303 -16.94 5.73 11.25
C TRP A 303 -16.46 6.69 12.33
N HIS A 304 -16.41 6.23 13.58
CA HIS A 304 -15.77 6.95 14.68
C HIS A 304 -14.72 6.07 15.37
N PRO A 305 -13.62 6.66 15.88
CA PRO A 305 -12.69 5.94 16.72
C PRO A 305 -13.39 5.41 17.97
N MET A 306 -13.01 4.20 18.43
CA MET A 306 -13.58 3.63 19.65
C MET A 306 -13.24 4.42 20.92
N LYS A 307 -12.16 5.22 20.87
CA LYS A 307 -11.68 6.03 21.99
C LYS A 307 -11.20 7.39 21.50
N GLY A 308 -11.66 8.44 22.17
CA GLY A 308 -11.30 9.82 21.86
C GLY A 308 -11.88 10.29 20.52
N ASP A 309 -11.43 11.45 20.08
CA ASP A 309 -11.92 12.14 18.87
C ASP A 309 -10.81 12.51 17.90
N ALA A 310 -9.58 12.06 18.17
CA ALA A 310 -8.42 12.41 17.37
C ALA A 310 -8.53 11.83 15.95
N MET A 311 -7.99 12.56 14.98
CA MET A 311 -7.74 12.01 13.65
C MET A 311 -6.77 10.83 13.78
N PRO A 312 -7.06 9.69 13.14
CA PRO A 312 -6.11 8.59 13.11
C PRO A 312 -4.78 9.01 12.48
N ALA A 313 -3.69 8.54 13.07
CA ALA A 313 -2.34 8.79 12.61
C ALA A 313 -1.63 7.47 12.32
N THR A 314 -0.59 7.52 11.50
CA THR A 314 0.28 6.39 11.22
C THR A 314 1.73 6.83 11.26
N THR A 315 2.59 5.96 11.78
CA THR A 315 4.05 6.12 11.70
C THR A 315 4.66 5.34 10.54
N ALA A 316 3.85 4.56 9.82
CA ALA A 316 4.30 3.72 8.72
C ALA A 316 4.61 4.58 7.48
N ALA A 317 5.91 4.77 7.20
CA ALA A 317 6.36 5.60 6.09
C ALA A 317 5.82 5.11 4.74
N ASP A 318 5.65 3.81 4.55
CA ASP A 318 5.19 3.24 3.29
C ASP A 318 3.71 3.49 3.00
N LEU A 319 2.95 3.99 3.98
CA LEU A 319 1.56 4.46 3.80
C LEU A 319 1.48 5.93 3.42
N ILE A 320 2.59 6.68 3.44
CA ILE A 320 2.59 8.07 3.00
C ILE A 320 2.19 8.13 1.53
N GLY A 321 1.25 9.03 1.24
CA GLY A 321 0.59 9.15 -0.05
C GLY A 321 -0.65 8.28 -0.20
N TRP A 322 -0.77 7.18 0.55
CA TRP A 322 -2.05 6.48 0.69
C TRP A 322 -2.93 7.20 1.71
N PHE A 323 -2.42 7.46 2.92
CA PHE A 323 -3.14 8.16 3.98
C PHE A 323 -2.26 9.23 4.67
N PRO A 324 -2.85 10.35 5.13
CA PRO A 324 -4.22 10.79 4.83
C PRO A 324 -4.32 11.35 3.40
N LEU A 325 -5.53 11.37 2.84
CA LEU A 325 -5.77 12.01 1.54
C LEU A 325 -5.60 13.53 1.59
N GLU A 326 -5.82 14.19 2.72
CA GLU A 326 -5.56 15.62 2.89
C GLU A 326 -4.76 15.87 4.17
N ASP A 327 -3.90 16.91 4.15
CA ASP A 327 -3.16 17.35 5.32
C ASP A 327 -4.17 17.74 6.42
N ALA A 328 -4.04 17.11 7.58
CA ALA A 328 -5.03 17.08 8.65
C ALA A 328 -5.70 18.43 8.96
N SER A 329 -6.93 18.64 8.47
CA SER A 329 -7.87 19.48 9.22
C SER A 329 -8.28 18.67 10.44
N THR A 330 -7.72 18.98 11.59
CA THR A 330 -8.04 18.32 12.88
C THR A 330 -9.44 18.69 13.38
N GLU A 331 -10.11 19.63 12.72
CA GLU A 331 -11.38 20.21 13.13
C GLU A 331 -12.58 19.56 12.45
N GLY A 332 -13.65 19.37 13.22
CA GLY A 332 -14.94 18.88 12.75
C GLY A 332 -14.97 17.39 12.40
N GLU A 333 -16.06 16.98 11.76
CA GLU A 333 -16.30 15.57 11.39
C GLU A 333 -15.46 15.11 10.18
N ARG A 334 -14.93 16.06 9.38
CA ARG A 334 -14.07 15.79 8.20
C ARG A 334 -12.90 14.85 8.51
N ARG A 335 -12.35 14.90 9.73
CA ARG A 335 -11.23 14.05 10.18
C ARG A 335 -11.49 12.54 10.08
N TRP A 336 -12.75 12.12 9.98
CA TRP A 336 -13.13 10.70 9.86
C TRP A 336 -13.51 10.29 8.43
N SER A 337 -13.50 11.23 7.48
CA SER A 337 -14.03 11.00 6.13
C SER A 337 -13.22 9.99 5.32
N ASP A 338 -11.90 10.06 5.37
CA ASP A 338 -10.98 9.12 4.68
C ASP A 338 -11.16 7.69 5.23
N VAL A 339 -11.21 7.53 6.55
CA VAL A 339 -11.44 6.22 7.18
C VAL A 339 -12.82 5.67 6.81
N THR A 340 -13.87 6.49 6.88
CA THR A 340 -15.24 6.10 6.50
C THR A 340 -15.31 5.64 5.04
N LEU A 341 -14.64 6.36 4.13
CA LEU A 341 -14.51 5.97 2.73
C LEU A 341 -13.81 4.61 2.59
N ARG A 342 -12.69 4.40 3.28
CA ARG A 342 -11.90 3.16 3.19
C ARG A 342 -12.63 1.95 3.73
N VAL A 343 -13.35 2.07 4.86
CA VAL A 343 -14.20 1.00 5.39
C VAL A 343 -15.27 0.61 4.36
N SER A 344 -15.92 1.61 3.75
CA SER A 344 -16.93 1.40 2.69
C SER A 344 -16.34 0.74 1.43
N LEU A 345 -15.14 1.15 1.03
CA LEU A 345 -14.44 0.57 -0.11
C LEU A 345 -14.05 -0.89 0.14
N ILE A 346 -13.53 -1.19 1.33
CA ILE A 346 -13.19 -2.57 1.71
C ILE A 346 -14.47 -3.43 1.74
N ALA A 347 -15.58 -2.93 2.28
CA ALA A 347 -16.88 -3.63 2.22
C ALA A 347 -17.28 -3.97 0.78
N LYS A 348 -17.11 -3.02 -0.14
CA LYS A 348 -17.36 -3.21 -1.57
C LYS A 348 -16.46 -4.28 -2.17
N LEU A 349 -15.15 -4.22 -1.90
CA LEU A 349 -14.16 -5.16 -2.42
C LEU A 349 -14.37 -6.58 -1.87
N ILE A 350 -14.84 -6.69 -0.62
CA ILE A 350 -15.28 -7.97 -0.04
C ILE A 350 -16.52 -8.51 -0.76
N GLY A 351 -17.32 -7.65 -1.41
CA GLY A 351 -18.55 -7.99 -2.09
C GLY A 351 -19.78 -7.94 -1.18
N ARG A 352 -19.77 -7.10 -0.13
CA ARG A 352 -20.98 -6.80 0.66
C ARG A 352 -21.88 -5.82 -0.08
N ASP A 353 -23.18 -5.96 0.13
CA ASP A 353 -24.15 -4.98 -0.35
C ASP A 353 -23.94 -3.63 0.36
N LEU A 354 -23.94 -2.56 -0.42
CA LEU A 354 -23.81 -1.20 0.08
C LEU A 354 -25.18 -0.52 0.10
N ASN A 355 -25.60 -0.05 1.26
CA ASN A 355 -26.78 0.80 1.40
C ASN A 355 -26.35 2.27 1.44
N LEU A 356 -26.52 2.98 0.32
CA LEU A 356 -26.13 4.39 0.21
C LEU A 356 -27.16 5.27 0.95
N VAL A 357 -26.73 5.95 2.00
CA VAL A 357 -27.59 6.77 2.88
C VAL A 357 -27.19 8.25 2.93
#